data_AF-A0AAJ4Y3Y6-F1
#
_entry.id   AF-A0AAJ4Y3Y6-F1
#
_cell.length_a   1.000
_cell.length_b   1.000
_cell.length_c   1.000
_cell.angle_alpha   90.00
_cell.angle_beta   90.00
_cell.angle_gamma   90.00
#
_symmetry.space_group_name_H-M   'P 1'
#
loop_
_entity.id
_entity.type
_entity.pdbx_description
1 polymer ?
#
loop_
_entity_poly.entity_id
_entity_poly.type
_entity_poly.pdbx_seq_one_letter_code
_entity_poly.pdbx_strand_id
1 'polypeptide(L)'
;MASIRTARVLAAVSALPLAAALFTGVAAADNGAFADDGSNAGVATVSGSGVGHNNSGNSSTTQQQAVGFGASNQSNTAQVKNSAFTAIDQSHTVINFTNLW
;
A
#
# COMPACT_ATOMS: atom_id res chain seq x y z
N MET A 1 -19.05 44.82 -31.02
CA MET A 1 -17.69 44.40 -30.59
C MET A 1 -17.52 44.27 -29.06
N ALA A 2 -18.39 44.87 -28.23
CA ALA A 2 -18.29 44.82 -26.76
C ALA A 2 -18.88 43.55 -26.11
N SER A 3 -20.01 43.01 -26.59
CA SER A 3 -20.66 41.86 -25.92
C SER A 3 -19.86 40.55 -26.02
N ILE A 4 -19.10 40.35 -27.10
CA ILE A 4 -18.17 39.22 -27.25
C ILE A 4 -17.05 39.30 -26.21
N ARG A 5 -16.57 40.51 -25.87
CA ARG A 5 -15.55 40.70 -24.82
C ARG A 5 -16.12 40.31 -23.47
N THR A 6 -17.34 40.75 -23.16
CA THR A 6 -18.02 40.40 -21.91
C THR A 6 -18.26 38.89 -21.79
N ALA A 7 -18.74 38.23 -22.86
CA ALA A 7 -18.95 36.79 -22.87
C ALA A 7 -17.66 35.99 -22.66
N ARG A 8 -16.55 36.42 -23.28
CA ARG A 8 -15.22 35.81 -23.10
C ARG A 8 -14.70 35.97 -21.68
N VAL A 9 -14.92 37.12 -21.06
CA VAL A 9 -14.51 37.38 -19.67
C VAL A 9 -15.31 36.49 -18.70
N LEU A 10 -16.63 36.37 -18.87
CA LEU A 10 -17.43 35.46 -18.04
C LEU A 10 -16.99 34.02 -18.20
N ALA A 11 -16.72 33.57 -19.44
CA ALA A 11 -16.23 32.21 -19.69
C ALA A 11 -14.87 31.94 -19.03
N ALA A 12 -13.97 32.93 -19.02
CA ALA A 12 -12.67 32.81 -18.36
C ALA A 12 -12.83 32.71 -16.83
N VAL A 13 -13.71 33.52 -16.24
CA VAL A 13 -13.98 33.50 -14.79
C VAL A 13 -14.67 32.20 -14.37
N SER A 14 -15.62 31.69 -15.17
CA SER A 14 -16.32 30.44 -14.87
C SER A 14 -15.42 29.21 -14.98
N ALA A 15 -14.31 29.29 -15.74
CA ALA A 15 -13.34 28.21 -15.85
C ALA A 15 -12.36 28.15 -14.65
N LEU A 16 -12.31 29.18 -13.80
CA LEU A 16 -11.37 29.25 -12.66
C LEU A 16 -11.51 28.08 -11.67
N PRO A 17 -12.72 27.60 -11.28
CA PRO A 17 -12.84 26.45 -10.37
C PRO A 17 -12.29 25.15 -10.98
N LEU A 18 -12.52 24.92 -12.27
CA LEU A 18 -11.99 23.77 -13.00
C LEU A 18 -10.46 23.88 -13.16
N ALA A 19 -9.96 25.07 -13.47
CA ALA A 19 -8.53 25.33 -13.53
C ALA A 19 -7.87 25.11 -12.16
N ALA A 20 -8.49 25.56 -11.07
CA ALA A 20 -8.01 25.28 -9.72
C ALA A 20 -7.95 23.77 -9.49
N ALA A 21 -9.03 23.02 -9.73
CA ALA A 21 -9.03 21.57 -9.54
C ALA A 21 -7.95 20.85 -10.39
N LEU A 22 -7.73 21.27 -11.64
CA LEU A 22 -6.75 20.65 -12.54
C LEU A 22 -5.30 21.02 -12.17
N PHE A 23 -5.05 22.25 -11.75
CA PHE A 23 -3.70 22.76 -11.49
C PHE A 23 -3.27 22.71 -10.02
N THR A 24 -4.19 22.48 -9.08
CA THR A 24 -3.87 22.27 -7.65
C THR A 24 -3.93 20.80 -7.25
N GLY A 25 -4.14 19.88 -8.20
CA GLY A 25 -4.11 18.45 -7.95
C GLY A 25 -2.73 18.01 -7.46
N VAL A 26 -2.61 17.75 -6.15
CA VAL A 26 -1.54 16.90 -5.62
C VAL A 26 -1.85 15.50 -6.13
N ALA A 27 -0.86 14.82 -6.73
CA ALA A 27 -0.95 13.39 -6.95
C ALA A 27 -1.06 12.72 -5.58
N ALA A 28 -2.28 12.51 -5.09
CA ALA A 28 -2.54 11.66 -3.96
C ALA A 28 -2.23 10.24 -4.43
N ALA A 29 -1.06 9.72 -4.04
CA ALA A 29 -0.78 8.31 -4.17
C ALA A 29 -1.80 7.55 -3.31
N ASP A 30 -2.86 7.06 -3.93
CA ASP A 30 -3.83 6.22 -3.25
C ASP A 30 -3.24 4.82 -3.06
N ASN A 31 -3.27 4.35 -1.82
CA ASN A 31 -2.91 2.98 -1.45
C ASN A 31 -4.19 2.24 -1.02
N GLY A 32 -5.31 2.53 -1.68
CA GLY A 32 -6.63 2.01 -1.37
C GLY A 32 -6.90 0.67 -2.02
N ALA A 33 -7.71 -0.14 -1.35
CA ALA A 33 -8.27 -1.37 -1.90
C ALA A 33 -9.78 -1.16 -2.08
N PHE A 34 -10.31 -1.38 -3.28
CA PHE A 34 -11.75 -1.30 -3.57
C PHE A 34 -12.29 -2.71 -3.89
N ALA A 35 -13.42 -3.05 -3.30
CA ALA A 35 -14.13 -4.31 -3.56
C ALA A 35 -15.65 -4.09 -3.49
N ASP A 36 -16.36 -4.82 -4.36
CA ASP A 36 -17.82 -4.90 -4.45
C ASP A 36 -18.27 -6.38 -4.50
N ASP A 37 -19.58 -6.66 -4.40
CA ASP A 37 -20.17 -7.99 -4.61
C ASP A 37 -19.55 -9.14 -3.78
N GLY A 38 -19.29 -8.90 -2.49
CA GLY A 38 -18.71 -9.91 -1.59
C GLY A 38 -17.22 -10.19 -1.84
N SER A 39 -16.56 -9.33 -2.61
CA SER A 39 -15.13 -9.43 -2.91
C SER A 39 -14.27 -9.05 -1.72
N ASN A 40 -13.06 -9.57 -1.73
CA ASN A 40 -12.02 -9.24 -0.77
C ASN A 40 -11.05 -8.25 -1.41
N ALA A 41 -10.87 -7.09 -0.79
CA ALA A 41 -9.83 -6.15 -1.17
C ALA A 41 -8.91 -5.92 0.02
N GLY A 42 -7.61 -5.83 -0.26
CA GLY A 42 -6.67 -5.32 0.72
C GLY A 42 -5.46 -4.73 0.03
N VAL A 43 -4.86 -3.77 0.71
CA VAL A 43 -3.58 -3.20 0.33
C VAL A 43 -2.63 -3.39 1.49
N ALA A 44 -1.41 -3.78 1.16
CA ALA A 44 -0.29 -3.74 2.06
C ALA A 44 0.81 -2.92 1.40
N THR A 45 1.29 -1.93 2.13
CA THR A 45 2.37 -1.06 1.66
C THR A 45 3.51 -1.11 2.66
N VAL A 46 4.72 -1.27 2.15
CA VAL A 46 5.94 -1.05 2.92
C VAL A 46 6.53 0.24 2.39
N SER A 47 6.43 1.31 3.19
CA SER A 47 6.98 2.62 2.87
C SER A 47 8.17 2.92 3.78
N GLY A 48 9.30 3.34 3.21
CA GLY A 48 10.48 3.76 3.97
C GLY A 48 11.18 2.64 4.75
N SER A 49 11.15 1.39 4.26
CA SER A 49 11.71 0.26 5.00
C SER A 49 13.16 -0.06 4.66
N GLY A 50 13.78 -0.92 5.47
CA GLY A 50 15.20 -1.23 5.40
C GLY A 50 16.03 -0.26 6.23
N VAL A 51 17.16 0.20 5.71
CA VAL A 51 18.06 1.14 6.41
C VAL A 51 18.31 2.37 5.55
N GLY A 52 18.12 3.56 6.13
CA GLY A 52 18.30 4.85 5.44
C GLY A 52 19.75 5.35 5.37
N HIS A 53 20.68 4.70 6.08
CA HIS A 53 22.11 5.03 6.13
C HIS A 53 22.93 3.72 6.31
N ASN A 54 24.10 3.77 6.93
CA ASN A 54 24.96 2.60 7.09
C ASN A 54 24.32 1.55 8.01
N ASN A 55 24.19 0.32 7.50
CA ASN A 55 23.87 -0.85 8.30
C ASN A 55 25.09 -1.76 8.36
N SER A 56 25.67 -1.93 9.54
CA SER A 56 26.64 -3.01 9.73
C SER A 56 25.93 -4.31 10.09
N GLY A 57 24.66 -4.29 10.50
CA GLY A 57 23.83 -5.36 11.04
C GLY A 57 23.02 -6.13 10.00
N ASN A 58 22.02 -6.87 10.48
CA ASN A 58 20.95 -7.38 9.63
C ASN A 58 19.79 -6.38 9.61
N SER A 59 19.13 -6.24 8.47
CA SER A 59 17.85 -5.55 8.36
C SER A 59 16.90 -6.47 7.63
N SER A 60 15.70 -6.63 8.17
CA SER A 60 14.62 -7.35 7.50
C SER A 60 13.36 -6.53 7.52
N THR A 61 12.60 -6.68 6.46
CA THR A 61 11.26 -6.16 6.34
C THR A 61 10.39 -7.27 5.82
N THR A 62 9.37 -7.60 6.59
CA THR A 62 8.36 -8.56 6.17
C THR A 62 7.03 -7.84 6.08
N GLN A 63 6.47 -7.81 4.87
CA GLN A 63 5.08 -7.45 4.65
C GLN A 63 4.26 -8.73 4.56
N GLN A 64 3.12 -8.77 5.23
CA GLN A 64 2.18 -9.88 5.13
C GLN A 64 0.77 -9.34 4.92
N GLN A 65 0.07 -9.94 3.98
CA GLN A 65 -1.33 -9.70 3.75
C GLN A 65 -2.00 -11.05 3.47
N ALA A 66 -3.12 -11.33 4.13
CA ALA A 66 -4.01 -12.43 3.82
C ALA A 66 -5.42 -11.84 3.81
N VAL A 67 -6.08 -11.86 2.65
CA VAL A 67 -7.41 -11.28 2.51
C VAL A 67 -8.32 -12.30 1.87
N GLY A 68 -9.48 -12.45 2.47
CA GLY A 68 -10.53 -13.34 2.02
C GLY A 68 -10.71 -14.58 2.84
N PHE A 69 -11.82 -15.26 2.56
CA PHE A 69 -12.25 -16.40 3.33
C PHE A 69 -11.24 -17.54 3.21
N GLY A 70 -10.79 -18.06 4.36
CA GLY A 70 -9.76 -19.09 4.41
C GLY A 70 -8.33 -18.58 4.17
N ALA A 71 -8.12 -17.27 4.06
CA ALA A 71 -6.77 -16.74 3.89
C ALA A 71 -5.97 -16.86 5.21
N SER A 72 -4.85 -17.56 5.14
CA SER A 72 -3.84 -17.62 6.20
C SER A 72 -2.53 -17.08 5.66
N ASN A 73 -1.77 -16.39 6.50
CA ASN A 73 -0.40 -16.02 6.17
C ASN A 73 0.51 -16.37 7.33
N GLN A 74 1.73 -16.79 7.01
CA GLN A 74 2.75 -17.12 7.97
C GLN A 74 4.09 -16.59 7.47
N SER A 75 4.78 -15.81 8.28
CA SER A 75 6.17 -15.43 8.02
C SER A 75 7.04 -16.02 9.12
N ASN A 76 8.21 -16.48 8.73
CA ASN A 76 9.26 -16.77 9.66
C ASN A 76 10.57 -16.18 9.14
N THR A 77 11.06 -15.15 9.83
CA THR A 77 12.29 -14.47 9.47
C THR A 77 13.30 -14.72 10.58
N ALA A 78 14.42 -15.37 10.24
CA ALA A 78 15.56 -15.48 11.11
C ALA A 78 16.75 -14.77 10.47
N GLN A 79 17.44 -13.94 11.25
CA GLN A 79 18.61 -13.22 10.79
C GLN A 79 19.74 -13.37 11.81
N VAL A 80 20.88 -13.87 11.35
CA VAL A 80 22.08 -14.07 12.16
C VAL A 80 23.19 -13.22 11.57
N LYS A 81 23.93 -12.51 12.44
CA LYS A 81 25.15 -11.81 12.06
C LYS A 81 26.17 -12.02 13.19
N ASN A 82 27.45 -12.15 12.83
CA ASN A 82 28.57 -12.30 13.76
C ASN A 82 28.46 -13.53 14.66
N SER A 83 28.10 -14.68 14.09
CA SER A 83 28.10 -15.94 14.84
C SER A 83 28.97 -16.99 14.15
N ALA A 84 29.82 -17.66 14.93
CA ALA A 84 30.68 -18.75 14.46
C ALA A 84 29.89 -20.06 14.25
N PHE A 85 28.89 -20.31 15.10
CA PHE A 85 27.96 -21.43 14.97
C PHE A 85 26.56 -20.95 15.36
N THR A 86 25.58 -21.11 14.47
CA THR A 86 24.17 -20.89 14.80
C THR A 86 23.33 -22.01 14.21
N ALA A 87 22.59 -22.70 15.06
CA ALA A 87 21.48 -23.54 14.64
C ALA A 87 20.20 -22.71 14.73
N ILE A 88 19.44 -22.66 13.65
CA ILE A 88 18.11 -22.06 13.64
C ILE A 88 17.13 -23.15 13.27
N ASP A 89 16.23 -23.49 14.18
CA ASP A 89 15.03 -24.24 13.83
C ASP A 89 13.90 -23.25 13.62
N GLN A 90 13.32 -23.32 12.43
CA GLN A 90 12.19 -22.51 12.00
C GLN A 90 10.96 -23.39 11.75
N SER A 91 10.84 -24.53 12.47
CA SER A 91 9.73 -25.46 12.34
C SER A 91 8.36 -24.79 12.50
N HIS A 92 7.40 -25.27 11.69
CA HIS A 92 6.05 -24.72 11.60
C HIS A 92 5.02 -25.85 11.74
N THR A 93 3.96 -25.61 12.50
CA THR A 93 2.80 -26.50 12.59
C THR A 93 1.58 -25.78 12.03
N VAL A 94 0.99 -26.32 10.96
CA VAL A 94 -0.25 -25.81 10.37
C VAL A 94 -1.39 -26.74 10.79
N ILE A 95 -2.39 -26.17 11.45
CA ILE A 95 -3.61 -26.89 11.85
C ILE A 95 -4.75 -26.39 10.97
N ASN A 96 -5.28 -27.28 10.14
CA ASN A 96 -6.46 -27.00 9.32
C ASN A 96 -7.69 -27.60 9.98
N PHE A 97 -8.71 -26.77 10.20
CA PHE A 97 -10.03 -27.23 10.63
C PHE A 97 -10.92 -27.37 9.40
N THR A 98 -11.51 -28.55 9.21
CA THR A 98 -12.51 -28.80 8.17
C THR A 98 -13.80 -29.22 8.86
N ASN A 99 -14.95 -28.70 8.42
CA ASN A 99 -16.22 -29.25 8.88
C ASN A 99 -16.32 -30.71 8.44
N LEU A 100 -16.61 -31.61 9.38
CA LEU A 100 -16.79 -33.02 9.10
C LEU A 100 -18.21 -33.32 8.58
N TRP A 101 -19.16 -32.42 8.82
CA TRP A 101 -20.52 -32.38 8.28
C TRP A 101 -21.15 -31.01 8.56
#